data_AF-A0A1M5BUH2-F1
#
_entry.id   AF-A0A1M5BUH2-F1
#
_cell.length_a   1.000
_cell.length_b   1.000
_cell.length_c   1.000
_cell.angle_alpha   90.00
_cell.angle_beta   90.00
_cell.angle_gamma   90.00
#
_symmetry.space_group_name_H-M   'P 1'
#
loop_
_entity.id
_entity.type
_entity.pdbx_description
1 polymer ?
#
loop_
_entity_poly.entity_id
_entity_poly.type
_entity_poly.pdbx_seq_one_letter_code
_entity_poly.pdbx_strand_id
1 'polypeptide(L)'
;MEEKKTVAELTIFYKKQRLTSLIFDKQETADKFLESITLFFNEKGKKRFSFSGEIKTVYTPESIVGQLHDYTEGNAKPKGTILEMMKIIDGLN
;
A
#
# COMPACT_ATOMS: atom_id res chain seq x y z
N MET A 1 -20.45 8.01 2.00
CA MET A 1 -19.38 7.04 1.69
C MET A 1 -18.08 7.82 1.74
N GLU A 2 -17.29 7.69 2.80
CA GLU A 2 -15.92 8.19 2.77
C GLU A 2 -15.16 7.40 1.69
N GLU A 3 -14.59 8.10 0.72
CA GLU A 3 -13.70 7.48 -0.25
C GLU A 3 -12.50 6.89 0.50
N LYS A 4 -12.25 5.59 0.31
CA LYS A 4 -11.08 4.94 0.88
C LYS A 4 -9.83 5.66 0.36
N LYS A 5 -9.12 6.32 1.26
CA LYS A 5 -7.86 6.97 0.92
C LYS A 5 -6.84 5.90 0.51
N THR A 6 -6.27 6.03 -0.67
CA THR A 6 -5.24 5.14 -1.19
C THR A 6 -3.96 5.90 -1.48
N VAL A 7 -2.84 5.19 -1.51
CA VAL A 7 -1.52 5.68 -1.92
C VAL A 7 -0.86 4.66 -2.83
N ALA A 8 0.04 5.13 -3.69
CA ALA A 8 0.91 4.26 -4.47
C ALA A 8 2.24 4.04 -3.73
N GLU A 9 2.57 2.79 -3.43
CA GLU A 9 3.89 2.38 -2.95
C GLU A 9 4.75 1.96 -4.13
N LEU A 10 5.92 2.57 -4.27
CA LEU A 10 6.98 2.13 -5.17
C LEU A 10 8.11 1.51 -4.36
N THR A 11 8.25 0.18 -4.42
CA THR A 11 9.37 -0.54 -3.81
C THR A 11 10.55 -0.58 -4.76
N ILE A 12 11.72 -0.18 -4.27
CA ILE A 12 13.00 -0.19 -5.00
C ILE A 12 13.85 -1.33 -4.47
N PHE A 13 14.36 -2.16 -5.37
CA PHE A 13 15.24 -3.27 -5.05
C PHE A 13 16.63 -3.02 -5.63
N TYR A 14 17.66 -3.37 -4.87
CA TYR A 14 19.05 -3.43 -5.34
C TYR A 14 19.55 -4.87 -5.23
N LYS A 15 20.04 -5.42 -6.35
CA LYS A 15 20.48 -6.83 -6.46
C LYS A 15 19.42 -7.81 -5.90
N LYS A 16 18.15 -7.58 -6.25
CA LYS A 16 16.97 -8.36 -5.79
C LYS A 16 16.67 -8.26 -4.29
N GLN A 17 17.40 -7.45 -3.52
CA GLN A 17 17.09 -7.17 -2.12
C GLN A 17 16.33 -5.86 -2.02
N ARG A 18 15.32 -5.80 -1.14
CA ARG A 18 14.57 -4.56 -0.88
C ARG A 18 15.53 -3.51 -0.35
N LEU A 19 15.65 -2.40 -1.08
CA LEU A 19 16.47 -1.27 -0.67
C LEU A 19 15.62 -0.28 0.13
N THR A 20 14.50 0.15 -0.44
CA THR A 20 13.60 1.12 0.18
C THR A 20 12.21 1.09 -0.49
N SER A 21 11.24 1.76 0.11
CA SER A 21 9.95 2.07 -0.53
C SER A 21 9.67 3.57 -0.44
N LEU A 22 9.02 4.09 -1.48
CA LEU A 22 8.53 5.46 -1.56
C LEU A 22 7.02 5.44 -1.66
N ILE A 23 6.35 6.38 -0.98
CA ILE A 23 4.89 6.50 -0.95
C ILE A 23 4.49 7.78 -1.69
N PHE A 24 3.51 7.66 -2.58
CA PHE A 24 2.97 8.75 -3.38
C PHE A 24 1.46 8.85 -3.19
N ASP A 25 0.94 10.07 -3.08
CA ASP A 25 -0.51 10.30 -3.00
C ASP A 25 -1.24 9.94 -4.31
N LYS A 26 -0.54 9.97 -5.45
CA LYS A 26 -1.09 9.66 -6.77
C LYS A 26 -0.19 8.68 -7.53
N GLN A 27 -0.80 7.68 -8.15
CA GLN A 27 -0.10 6.71 -8.99
C GLN A 27 0.66 7.40 -10.14
N GLU A 28 0.04 8.39 -10.80
CA GLU A 28 0.67 9.14 -11.89
C GLU A 28 2.01 9.79 -11.47
N THR A 29 2.13 10.23 -10.22
CA THR A 29 3.37 10.79 -9.70
C THR A 29 4.44 9.71 -9.49
N ALA A 30 4.05 8.53 -9.02
CA ALA A 30 4.95 7.39 -8.90
C ALA A 30 5.47 6.93 -10.28
N ASP A 31 4.60 6.91 -11.29
CA ASP A 31 4.95 6.53 -12.66
C ASP A 31 5.97 7.50 -13.27
N LYS A 32 5.73 8.81 -13.18
CA LYS A 32 6.68 9.84 -13.65
C LYS A 32 8.02 9.79 -12.92
N PHE A 33 8.00 9.50 -11.62
CA PHE A 33 9.23 9.33 -10.84
C PHE A 33 10.03 8.11 -11.34
N LEU A 34 9.37 6.98 -11.59
CA LEU A 34 10.00 5.77 -12.11
C LEU A 34 10.62 6.01 -13.49
N GLU A 35 9.89 6.64 -14.40
CA GLU A 35 10.40 7.04 -15.72
C GLU A 35 11.64 7.94 -15.57
N SER A 36 11.59 8.94 -14.70
CA SER A 36 12.69 9.88 -14.50
C SER A 36 13.93 9.21 -13.91
N ILE A 37 13.77 8.38 -12.87
CA ILE A 37 14.92 7.78 -12.16
C ILE A 37 15.63 6.72 -13.02
N THR A 38 14.87 6.00 -13.86
CA THR A 38 15.43 4.96 -14.74
C THR A 38 16.32 5.54 -15.84
N LEU A 39 16.12 6.81 -16.24
CA LEU A 39 16.99 7.52 -17.19
C LEU A 39 18.41 7.74 -16.66
N PHE A 40 18.60 7.80 -15.33
CA PHE A 40 19.92 7.97 -14.71
C PHE A 40 20.73 6.68 -14.65
N PHE A 41 20.14 5.53 -15.01
CA PHE A 41 20.83 4.25 -14.94
C PHE A 41 21.49 3.88 -16.26
N ASN A 42 22.80 3.60 -16.18
CA ASN A 42 23.51 2.88 -17.23
C ASN A 42 23.08 1.41 -17.29
N GLU A 43 23.58 0.67 -18.29
CA GLU A 43 23.27 -0.75 -18.49
C GLU A 43 23.58 -1.66 -17.28
N LYS A 44 24.60 -1.32 -16.48
CA LYS A 44 24.88 -2.05 -15.23
C LYS A 44 23.84 -1.72 -14.15
N GLY A 45 23.40 -0.46 -14.07
CA GLY A 45 22.36 0.01 -13.17
C GLY A 45 21.02 -0.68 -13.42
N LYS A 46 20.59 -0.72 -14.69
CA LYS A 46 19.33 -1.36 -15.12
C LYS A 46 19.26 -2.86 -14.76
N LYS A 47 20.40 -3.55 -14.68
CA LYS A 47 20.47 -4.98 -14.28
C LYS A 47 20.47 -5.19 -12.77
N ARG A 48 20.86 -4.16 -12.00
CA ARG A 48 20.99 -4.24 -10.54
C ARG A 48 19.77 -3.69 -9.82
N PHE A 49 19.11 -2.70 -10.38
CA PHE A 49 17.89 -2.14 -9.83
C PHE A 49 16.65 -2.77 -10.47
N SER A 50 15.64 -3.02 -9.64
CA SER A 50 14.30 -3.38 -10.10
C SER A 50 13.27 -2.66 -9.23
N PHE A 51 12.07 -2.51 -9.76
CA PHE A 51 11.01 -1.71 -9.15
C PHE A 51 9.70 -2.51 -9.13
N SER A 52 8.89 -2.29 -8.10
CA SER A 52 7.55 -2.88 -7.98
C SER A 52 6.59 -1.83 -7.43
N GLY A 53 5.47 -1.62 -8.13
CA GLY A 53 4.42 -0.70 -7.72
C GLY A 53 3.22 -1.45 -7.14
N GLU A 54 2.62 -0.93 -6.08
CA GLU A 54 1.39 -1.45 -5.47
C GLU A 54 0.49 -0.30 -4.98
N ILE A 55 -0.83 -0.44 -5.10
CA ILE A 55 -1.79 0.50 -4.49
C ILE A 55 -2.14 0.00 -3.10
N LYS A 56 -1.90 0.83 -2.09
CA LYS A 56 -2.17 0.53 -0.68
C LYS A 56 -3.32 1.39 -0.18
N THR A 57 -4.19 0.79 0.64
CA THR A 57 -5.20 1.53 1.40
C THR A 57 -4.54 2.18 2.61
N VAL A 58 -4.82 3.47 2.83
CA VAL A 58 -4.42 4.18 4.05
C VAL A 58 -5.53 4.02 5.08
N TYR A 59 -5.20 3.45 6.23
CA TYR A 59 -6.10 3.35 7.37
C TYR A 59 -5.90 4.56 8.29
N THR A 60 -6.92 5.38 8.42
CA THR A 60 -7.04 6.41 9.47
C THR A 60 -7.93 5.89 10.62
N PRO A 61 -7.84 6.45 11.83
CA PRO A 61 -8.74 6.09 12.93
C PRO A 61 -10.21 6.11 12.52
N GLU A 62 -10.63 7.12 11.76
CA GLU A 62 -12.01 7.28 11.28
C GLU A 62 -12.39 6.15 10.32
N SER A 63 -11.54 5.83 9.36
CA SER A 63 -11.78 4.74 8.40
C SER A 63 -11.87 3.36 9.05
N ILE A 64 -11.16 3.18 10.18
CA ILE A 64 -11.20 1.95 10.99
C ILE A 64 -12.52 1.90 11.75
N VAL A 65 -12.86 2.97 12.48
CA VAL A 65 -14.10 3.08 13.25
C VAL A 65 -15.32 2.91 12.36
N GLY A 66 -15.34 3.54 11.19
CA GLY A 66 -16.42 3.38 10.20
C GLY A 66 -16.59 1.94 9.74
N GLN A 67 -15.49 1.24 9.40
CA GLN A 67 -15.55 -0.18 9.01
C GLN A 67 -16.03 -1.10 10.15
N LEU A 68 -15.67 -0.80 11.39
CA LEU A 68 -16.14 -1.53 12.56
C LEU A 68 -17.64 -1.29 12.80
N HIS A 69 -18.08 -0.04 12.69
CA HIS A 69 -19.50 0.32 12.81
C HIS A 69 -20.34 -0.40 11.74
N ASP A 70 -19.93 -0.31 10.47
CA ASP A 70 -20.61 -1.00 9.36
C ASP A 70 -20.66 -2.52 9.56
N TYR A 71 -19.64 -3.10 10.19
CA TYR A 71 -19.66 -4.52 10.56
C TYR A 71 -20.67 -4.82 11.67
N THR A 72 -20.68 -4.03 12.75
CA THR A 72 -21.62 -4.25 13.87
C THR A 72 -23.08 -4.12 13.45
N GLU A 73 -23.37 -3.30 12.44
CA GLU A 73 -24.71 -3.16 11.86
C GLU A 73 -25.05 -4.26 10.85
N GLY A 74 -24.10 -5.15 10.50
CA GLY A 74 -24.27 -6.18 9.49
C GLY A 74 -24.21 -5.68 8.05
N ASN A 75 -23.82 -4.42 7.84
CA ASN A 75 -23.79 -3.75 6.55
C ASN A 75 -22.53 -4.07 5.72
N ALA A 76 -21.45 -4.51 6.36
CA ALA A 76 -20.20 -4.85 5.68
C ALA A 76 -19.50 -6.07 6.30
N LYS A 77 -18.80 -6.84 5.44
CA LYS A 77 -17.85 -7.87 5.90
C LYS A 77 -16.44 -7.27 5.92
N PRO A 78 -15.78 -7.17 7.09
CA PRO A 78 -14.39 -6.73 7.17
C PRO A 78 -13.49 -7.73 6.44
N LYS A 79 -12.41 -7.22 5.83
CA LYS A 79 -11.42 -8.01 5.09
C LYS A 79 -10.00 -7.54 5.42
N GLY A 80 -9.02 -8.40 5.17
CA GLY A 80 -7.60 -8.07 5.37
C GLY A 80 -7.27 -7.81 6.84
N THR A 81 -6.36 -6.86 7.08
CA THR A 81 -5.81 -6.58 8.42
C THR A 81 -6.86 -6.21 9.47
N ILE A 82 -7.94 -5.52 9.09
CA ILE A 82 -9.02 -5.19 10.04
C ILE A 82 -9.76 -6.46 10.51
N LEU A 83 -10.03 -7.40 9.60
CA LEU A 83 -10.63 -8.68 9.97
C LEU A 83 -9.69 -9.48 10.89
N GLU A 84 -8.39 -9.48 10.60
CA GLU A 84 -7.40 -10.16 11.45
C GLU A 84 -7.33 -9.54 12.85
N MET A 85 -7.34 -8.21 12.95
CA MET A 85 -7.40 -7.51 14.24
C MET A 85 -8.67 -7.83 15.02
N MET A 86 -9.83 -7.89 14.37
CA MET A 86 -11.09 -8.26 15.01
C MET A 86 -11.07 -9.68 15.55
N LYS A 87 -10.55 -10.65 14.78
CA LYS A 87 -10.39 -12.04 15.28
C LYS A 87 -9.53 -12.11 16.54
N ILE A 88 -8.46 -11.31 16.61
CA ILE A 88 -7.61 -11.21 17.79
C ILE A 88 -8.38 -10.63 18.99
N ILE A 89 -9.16 -9.57 18.77
CA ILE A 89 -9.95 -8.90 19.82
C ILE A 89 -11.07 -9.82 20.35
N ASP A 90 -11.78 -10.51 19.45
CA ASP A 90 -12.88 -11.41 19.79
C ASP A 90 -12.42 -12.75 20.39
N GLY A 91 -11.10 -12.96 20.51
CA GLY A 91 -10.53 -14.20 21.05
C GLY A 91 -10.77 -15.42 20.17
N LEU A 92 -11.05 -15.22 18.87
CA LEU A 92 -11.33 -16.26 17.88
C LEU A 92 -10.04 -16.87 17.27
N ASN A 93 -8.94 -16.84 18.03
CA ASN A 93 -7.66 -17.45 17.63
C ASN A 93 -7.70 -18.97 17.71
#